data_AF-A0AAV3PI49-F1
#
_entry.id   AF-A0AAV3PI49-F1
#
_cell.length_a   1.000
_cell.length_b   1.000
_cell.length_c   1.000
_cell.angle_alpha   90.00
_cell.angle_beta   90.00
_cell.angle_gamma   90.00
#
_symmetry.space_group_name_H-M   'P 1'
#
loop_
_entity.id
_entity.type
_entity.pdbx_description
1 polymer ?
#
loop_
_entity_poly.entity_id
_entity_poly.type
_entity_poly.pdbx_seq_one_letter_code
_entity_poly.pdbx_strand_id
1 'polypeptide(L)'
;MSLLEAHYNKDDGIYTSDFPNKPPLTFNFTDERYRFDLEKLMTELGTKVKRLKYNSSVEIVFQSTTLITPENHPMHLHGFNFHILGQGFGNYDPSRHREKLNYLNPILTSTVSVPSKGVWFLHCHNEGHLVIGLASVLIVEDGGTSSTSLPKPPKDYPHASQHI
;
A
#
# COMPACT_ATOMS: atom_id res chain seq x y z
N MET A 1 17.65 -11.11 -0.06
CA MET A 1 17.60 -10.14 1.05
C MET A 1 16.16 -9.71 1.22
N SER A 2 15.66 -9.56 2.45
CA SER A 2 14.29 -9.07 2.67
C SER A 2 14.22 -7.54 2.61
N LEU A 3 13.04 -6.96 2.37
CA LEU A 3 12.88 -5.49 2.39
C LEU A 3 13.11 -4.89 3.79
N LEU A 4 12.79 -5.64 4.84
CA LEU A 4 13.08 -5.22 6.23
C LEU A 4 14.58 -5.17 6.50
N GLU A 5 15.32 -6.19 6.04
CA GLU A 5 16.78 -6.24 6.14
C GLU A 5 17.42 -5.10 5.34
N ALA A 6 17.01 -4.91 4.09
CA ALA A 6 17.48 -3.81 3.24
C ALA A 6 17.19 -2.43 3.84
N HIS A 7 16.00 -2.24 4.41
CA HIS A 7 15.66 -0.99 5.12
C HIS A 7 16.52 -0.77 6.37
N TYR A 8 16.69 -1.81 7.19
CA TYR A 8 17.46 -1.73 8.43
C TYR A 8 18.95 -1.43 8.17
N ASN A 9 19.55 -2.11 7.18
CA ASN A 9 20.96 -1.94 6.81
C ASN A 9 21.20 -0.69 5.94
N LYS A 10 20.15 -0.09 5.39
CA LYS A 10 20.20 0.99 4.39
C LYS A 10 20.90 0.54 3.10
N ASP A 11 20.55 -0.65 2.64
CA ASP A 11 21.05 -1.22 1.39
C ASP A 11 20.40 -0.53 0.19
N ASP A 12 21.22 -0.10 -0.77
CA ASP A 12 20.77 0.53 -2.01
C ASP A 12 20.42 -0.52 -3.08
N GLY A 13 19.55 -0.15 -4.03
CA GLY A 13 19.25 -0.95 -5.23
C GLY A 13 18.23 -2.10 -5.03
N ILE A 14 17.72 -2.30 -3.81
CA ILE A 14 16.70 -3.34 -3.52
C ILE A 14 15.27 -2.86 -3.84
N TYR A 15 14.99 -1.58 -3.58
CA TYR A 15 13.71 -0.92 -3.84
C TYR A 15 13.91 0.58 -4.08
N THR A 16 12.91 1.24 -4.65
CA THR A 16 12.87 2.71 -4.72
C THR A 16 11.76 3.25 -3.82
N SER A 17 11.90 4.51 -3.36
CA SER A 17 10.95 5.15 -2.43
C SER A 17 9.94 6.10 -3.12
N ASP A 18 9.80 5.95 -4.44
CA ASP A 18 9.04 6.82 -5.32
C ASP A 18 7.64 6.28 -5.65
N PHE A 19 7.04 5.45 -4.79
CA PHE A 19 5.65 5.04 -4.97
C PHE A 19 4.74 6.29 -4.95
N PRO A 20 3.96 6.53 -6.02
CA PRO A 20 3.32 7.82 -6.22
C PRO A 20 2.09 7.98 -5.30
N ASN A 21 1.81 9.23 -4.90
CA ASN A 21 0.62 9.56 -4.10
C ASN A 21 -0.69 9.58 -4.92
N LYS A 22 -0.56 9.62 -6.25
CA LYS A 22 -1.66 9.73 -7.21
C LYS A 22 -1.32 8.88 -8.43
N PRO A 23 -2.32 8.35 -9.15
CA PRO A 23 -2.05 7.63 -10.39
C PRO A 23 -1.32 8.54 -11.39
N PRO A 24 -0.30 8.03 -12.11
CA PRO A 24 0.47 8.82 -13.08
C PRO A 24 -0.39 9.27 -14.28
N LEU A 25 -1.41 8.49 -14.61
CA LEU A 25 -2.41 8.82 -15.63
C LEU A 25 -3.79 8.93 -14.98
N THR A 26 -4.43 10.09 -15.13
CA THR A 26 -5.80 10.30 -14.65
C THR A 26 -6.77 10.24 -15.82
N PHE A 27 -7.83 9.44 -15.68
CA PHE A 27 -8.91 9.30 -16.64
C PHE A 27 -10.21 8.98 -15.89
N ASN A 28 -11.32 8.81 -16.61
CA ASN A 28 -12.54 8.29 -16.00
C ASN A 28 -12.35 6.79 -15.70
N PHE A 29 -11.85 6.48 -14.49
CA PHE A 29 -11.44 5.13 -14.08
C PHE A 29 -12.55 4.09 -14.19
N THR A 30 -13.80 4.52 -14.04
CA THR A 30 -14.98 3.65 -14.07
C THR A 30 -15.74 3.68 -15.40
N ASP A 31 -15.17 4.26 -16.46
CA ASP A 31 -15.80 4.27 -17.79
C ASP A 31 -15.56 2.95 -18.52
N GLU A 32 -16.62 2.24 -18.87
CA GLU A 32 -16.48 0.95 -19.58
C GLU A 32 -15.91 1.10 -20.99
N ARG A 33 -15.93 2.31 -21.57
CA ARG A 33 -15.33 2.58 -22.89
C ARG A 33 -13.81 2.38 -22.92
N TYR A 34 -13.14 2.41 -21.77
CA TYR A 34 -11.71 2.15 -21.66
C TYR A 34 -11.36 0.68 -21.37
N ARG A 35 -12.35 -0.21 -21.39
CA ARG A 35 -12.10 -1.65 -21.23
C ARG A 35 -11.19 -2.15 -22.36
N PHE A 36 -10.08 -2.78 -22.00
CA PHE A 36 -9.02 -3.22 -22.91
C PHE A 36 -8.35 -2.09 -23.74
N ASP A 37 -8.44 -0.84 -23.28
CA ASP A 37 -7.64 0.26 -23.83
C ASP A 37 -6.16 0.02 -23.54
N LEU A 38 -5.38 -0.28 -24.59
CA LEU A 38 -3.98 -0.68 -24.46
C LEU A 38 -3.10 0.41 -23.84
N GLU A 39 -3.36 1.68 -24.13
CA GLU A 39 -2.58 2.79 -23.56
C GLU A 39 -2.73 2.87 -22.04
N LYS A 40 -3.94 2.60 -21.53
CA LYS A 40 -4.26 2.66 -20.10
C LYS A 40 -3.98 1.35 -19.36
N LEU A 41 -3.98 0.23 -20.07
CA LEU A 41 -3.79 -1.11 -19.51
C LEU A 41 -2.31 -1.43 -19.25
N MET A 42 -1.40 -0.88 -20.06
CA MET A 42 0.02 -1.15 -19.90
C MET A 42 0.54 -0.60 -18.55
N THR A 43 1.24 -1.46 -17.81
CA THR A 43 1.83 -1.15 -16.51
C THR A 43 3.32 -1.49 -16.52
N GLU A 44 4.04 -1.03 -15.52
CA GLU A 44 5.47 -1.29 -15.33
C GLU A 44 5.68 -2.10 -14.05
N LEU A 45 6.55 -3.11 -14.14
CA LEU A 45 7.00 -3.86 -12.97
C LEU A 45 8.04 -3.04 -12.19
N GLY A 46 7.91 -3.01 -10.88
CA GLY A 46 8.93 -2.39 -10.02
C GLY A 46 8.67 -2.61 -8.54
N THR A 47 9.75 -2.61 -7.75
CA THR A 47 9.70 -2.67 -6.29
C THR A 47 9.70 -1.25 -5.73
N LYS A 48 8.54 -0.60 -5.74
CA LYS A 48 8.37 0.79 -5.27
C LYS A 48 7.65 0.81 -3.91
N VAL A 49 8.26 1.46 -2.92
CA VAL A 49 7.72 1.60 -1.56
C VAL A 49 7.30 3.03 -1.27
N LYS A 50 6.41 3.20 -0.30
CA LYS A 50 6.02 4.49 0.24
C LYS A 50 6.62 4.71 1.63
N ARG A 51 7.51 5.70 1.77
CA ARG A 51 8.04 6.10 3.08
C ARG A 51 7.08 7.06 3.79
N LEU A 52 6.83 6.80 5.07
CA LEU A 52 5.96 7.57 5.95
C LEU A 52 6.72 7.92 7.23
N LYS A 53 6.50 9.14 7.72
CA LYS A 53 7.09 9.56 9.00
C LYS A 53 6.40 8.81 10.14
N TYR A 54 7.17 8.47 11.17
CA TYR A 54 6.61 7.99 12.43
C TYR A 54 5.48 8.93 12.90
N ASN A 55 4.37 8.35 13.39
CA ASN A 55 3.21 9.08 13.90
C ASN A 55 2.45 9.96 12.88
N SER A 56 2.64 9.76 11.57
CA SER A 56 1.82 10.45 10.56
C SER A 56 0.41 9.85 10.44
N SER A 57 -0.62 10.70 10.32
CA SER A 57 -1.95 10.27 9.88
C SER A 57 -2.00 10.21 8.36
N VAL A 58 -2.49 9.09 7.82
CA VAL A 58 -2.57 8.85 6.37
C VAL A 58 -3.98 8.47 5.99
N GLU A 59 -4.51 9.15 4.97
CA GLU A 59 -5.76 8.80 4.30
C GLU A 59 -5.39 8.13 2.97
N ILE A 60 -5.91 6.92 2.72
CA ILE A 60 -5.70 6.19 1.46
C ILE A 60 -7.06 6.03 0.79
N VAL A 61 -7.14 6.38 -0.49
CA VAL A 61 -8.32 6.15 -1.33
C VAL A 61 -7.99 5.06 -2.35
N PHE A 62 -8.67 3.93 -2.26
CA PHE A 62 -8.58 2.87 -3.27
C PHE A 62 -9.62 3.14 -4.36
N GLN A 63 -9.14 3.37 -5.59
CA GLN A 63 -9.98 3.58 -6.78
C GLN A 63 -9.85 2.36 -7.69
N SER A 64 -10.94 1.59 -7.82
CA SER A 64 -11.00 0.51 -8.81
C SER A 64 -11.17 1.08 -10.23
N THR A 65 -10.77 0.29 -11.24
CA THR A 65 -10.88 0.65 -12.65
C THR A 65 -11.68 -0.39 -13.44
N THR A 66 -12.17 -0.03 -14.62
CA THR A 66 -12.88 -0.92 -15.56
C THR A 66 -11.98 -1.53 -16.64
N LEU A 67 -10.66 -1.38 -16.55
CA LEU A 67 -9.72 -1.68 -17.64
C LEU A 67 -9.72 -3.15 -18.09
N ILE A 68 -9.95 -4.10 -17.18
CA ILE A 68 -10.05 -5.54 -17.51
C ILE A 68 -11.47 -6.03 -17.22
N THR A 69 -11.87 -5.92 -15.96
CA THR A 69 -13.20 -6.23 -15.48
C THR A 69 -13.46 -5.42 -14.20
N PRO A 70 -14.69 -4.90 -14.00
CA PRO A 70 -15.05 -4.34 -12.70
C PRO A 70 -15.01 -5.47 -11.66
N GLU A 71 -14.18 -5.31 -10.63
CA GLU A 71 -14.06 -6.29 -9.54
C GLU A 71 -13.89 -5.61 -8.19
N ASN A 72 -14.30 -6.32 -7.13
CA ASN A 72 -14.02 -5.94 -5.76
C ASN A 72 -12.65 -6.47 -5.34
N HIS A 73 -11.75 -5.57 -4.95
CA HIS A 73 -10.42 -5.92 -4.47
C HIS A 73 -10.36 -5.81 -2.94
N PRO A 74 -10.29 -6.92 -2.18
CA PRO A 74 -10.13 -6.86 -0.73
C PRO A 74 -8.72 -6.38 -0.39
N MET A 75 -8.54 -5.10 -0.09
CA MET A 75 -7.23 -4.55 0.25
C MET A 75 -6.87 -4.85 1.71
N HIS A 76 -5.64 -5.29 1.94
CA HIS A 76 -5.12 -5.67 3.25
C HIS A 76 -3.80 -4.94 3.53
N LEU A 77 -3.68 -4.39 4.74
CA LEU A 77 -2.49 -3.70 5.23
C LEU A 77 -1.96 -4.41 6.47
N HIS A 78 -0.70 -4.82 6.42
CA HIS A 78 -0.01 -5.44 7.54
C HIS A 78 0.36 -4.40 8.61
N GLY A 79 0.38 -4.79 9.88
CA GLY A 79 0.90 -3.97 10.98
C GLY A 79 0.00 -2.84 11.49
N PHE A 80 -1.13 -2.58 10.83
CA PHE A 80 -2.05 -1.49 11.21
C PHE A 80 -3.49 -1.92 11.12
N ASN A 81 -4.27 -1.60 12.16
CA ASN A 81 -5.69 -1.42 12.00
C ASN A 81 -5.95 -0.06 11.34
N PHE A 82 -7.01 0.03 10.53
CA PHE A 82 -7.40 1.26 9.86
C PHE A 82 -8.91 1.45 9.89
N HIS A 83 -9.32 2.71 9.82
CA HIS A 83 -10.72 3.10 9.81
C HIS A 83 -11.23 3.23 8.37
N ILE A 84 -12.34 2.56 8.06
CA ILE A 84 -13.06 2.77 6.81
C ILE A 84 -13.97 4.00 7.01
N LEU A 85 -13.56 5.12 6.40
CA LEU A 85 -14.30 6.38 6.50
C LEU A 85 -15.47 6.46 5.50
N GLY A 86 -15.41 5.73 4.39
CA GLY A 86 -16.46 5.72 3.39
C GLY A 86 -16.16 4.77 2.23
N GLN A 87 -17.21 4.39 1.51
CA GLN A 87 -17.15 3.54 0.31
C GLN A 87 -18.22 4.01 -0.67
N GLY A 88 -18.01 3.79 -1.97
CA GLY A 88 -18.95 4.19 -3.00
C GLY A 88 -18.54 3.70 -4.39
N PHE A 89 -19.43 3.90 -5.36
CA PHE A 89 -19.20 3.57 -6.77
C PHE A 89 -18.83 4.81 -7.58
N GLY A 90 -18.20 4.59 -8.74
CA GLY A 90 -17.74 5.65 -9.63
C GLY A 90 -16.35 6.17 -9.26
N ASN A 91 -16.01 7.35 -9.77
CA ASN A 91 -14.74 8.00 -9.45
C ASN A 91 -14.85 8.81 -8.15
N TYR A 92 -13.83 8.72 -7.31
CA TYR A 92 -13.73 9.56 -6.13
C TYR A 92 -13.50 11.03 -6.50
N ASP A 93 -14.47 11.88 -6.19
CA ASP A 93 -14.36 13.34 -6.22
C ASP A 93 -14.15 13.89 -4.79
N PRO A 94 -12.95 14.41 -4.45
CA PRO A 94 -12.67 14.91 -3.11
C PRO A 94 -13.52 16.14 -2.74
N SER A 95 -13.98 16.94 -3.72
CA SER A 95 -14.80 18.12 -3.47
C SER A 95 -16.22 17.77 -3.05
N ARG A 96 -16.70 16.58 -3.44
CA ARG A 96 -18.08 16.12 -3.18
C ARG A 96 -18.18 15.02 -2.15
N HIS A 97 -17.13 14.22 -2.00
CA HIS A 97 -17.18 13.00 -1.18
C HIS A 97 -16.54 13.16 0.20
N ARG A 98 -15.57 14.09 0.39
CA ARG A 98 -14.91 14.27 1.70
C ARG A 98 -15.89 14.61 2.82
N GLU A 99 -16.90 15.42 2.51
CA GLU A 99 -17.94 15.83 3.47
C GLU A 99 -18.86 14.69 3.91
N LYS A 100 -18.89 13.59 3.14
CA LYS A 100 -19.73 12.42 3.41
C LYS A 100 -19.01 11.32 4.18
N LEU A 101 -17.72 11.49 4.47
CA LEU A 101 -16.93 10.53 5.21
C LEU A 101 -17.34 10.51 6.69
N ASN A 102 -17.41 9.31 7.26
CA ASN A 102 -17.76 9.10 8.67
C ASN A 102 -16.51 9.26 9.55
N TYR A 103 -16.33 10.44 10.13
CA TYR A 103 -15.25 10.71 11.08
C TYR A 103 -15.65 10.51 12.55
N LEU A 104 -16.93 10.25 12.83
CA LEU A 104 -17.45 10.16 14.20
C LEU A 104 -17.36 8.75 14.76
N ASN A 105 -17.77 7.75 13.97
CA ASN A 105 -17.75 6.35 14.39
C ASN A 105 -17.48 5.43 13.18
N PRO A 106 -16.29 5.51 12.56
CA PRO A 106 -15.96 4.67 11.42
C PRO A 106 -15.72 3.21 11.82
N ILE A 107 -15.88 2.32 10.85
CA ILE A 107 -15.58 0.89 11.02
C ILE A 107 -14.06 0.73 11.16
N LEU A 108 -13.59 0.17 12.26
CA LEU A 108 -12.21 -0.27 12.42
C LEU A 108 -12.04 -1.66 11.81
N THR A 109 -11.08 -1.81 10.92
CA THR A 109 -10.73 -3.09 10.29
C THR A 109 -9.23 -3.37 10.37
N SER A 110 -8.85 -4.60 10.04
CA SER A 110 -7.54 -5.27 10.18
C SER A 110 -7.28 -6.00 11.53
N THR A 111 -6.27 -6.89 11.54
CA THR A 111 -6.00 -7.94 12.54
C THR A 111 -4.51 -8.01 12.91
N VAL A 112 -4.26 -8.23 14.21
CA VAL A 112 -2.99 -8.23 14.97
C VAL A 112 -2.18 -6.93 14.88
N SER A 113 -2.28 -6.14 15.95
CA SER A 113 -1.44 -4.96 16.19
C SER A 113 -0.02 -5.40 16.56
N VAL A 114 0.93 -5.12 15.67
CA VAL A 114 2.37 -5.28 15.87
C VAL A 114 2.96 -3.86 15.88
N PRO A 115 4.04 -3.56 16.63
CA PRO A 115 4.53 -2.19 16.74
C PRO A 115 4.73 -1.50 15.38
N SER A 116 4.05 -0.37 15.16
CA SER A 116 3.79 0.28 13.86
C SER A 116 4.99 0.78 13.02
N LYS A 117 6.23 0.61 13.46
CA LYS A 117 7.44 1.03 12.72
C LYS A 117 8.05 -0.15 11.97
N GLY A 118 8.57 0.10 10.78
CA GLY A 118 9.13 -0.93 9.92
C GLY A 118 8.49 -1.01 8.55
N VAL A 119 8.54 -2.19 7.97
CA VAL A 119 8.22 -2.45 6.56
C VAL A 119 6.93 -3.28 6.49
N TRP A 120 5.88 -2.69 5.92
CA TRP A 120 4.52 -3.20 6.01
C TRP A 120 3.91 -3.43 4.63
N PHE A 121 3.45 -4.66 4.40
CA PHE A 121 2.91 -5.05 3.12
C PHE A 121 1.47 -4.56 2.95
N LEU A 122 1.17 -3.95 1.80
CA LEU A 122 -0.15 -3.49 1.39
C LEU A 122 -0.52 -4.19 0.09
N HIS A 123 -1.56 -5.02 0.08
CA HIS A 123 -1.88 -5.82 -1.11
C HIS A 123 -3.35 -6.18 -1.25
N CYS A 124 -3.74 -6.62 -2.44
CA CYS A 124 -4.99 -7.34 -2.63
C CYS A 124 -4.92 -8.70 -1.96
N HIS A 125 -5.94 -9.07 -1.19
CA HIS A 125 -6.09 -10.38 -0.57
C HIS A 125 -6.74 -11.42 -1.51
N ASN A 126 -6.62 -11.20 -2.82
CA ASN A 126 -6.84 -12.20 -3.87
C ASN A 126 -5.46 -12.64 -4.36
N GLU A 127 -5.16 -13.93 -4.24
CA GLU A 127 -3.85 -14.49 -4.59
C GLU A 127 -3.46 -14.23 -6.05
N GLY A 128 -4.42 -14.33 -6.98
CA GLY A 128 -4.19 -14.04 -8.40
C GLY A 128 -3.79 -12.59 -8.64
N HIS A 129 -4.37 -11.65 -7.90
CA HIS A 129 -4.01 -10.23 -7.99
C HIS A 129 -2.69 -9.90 -7.30
N LEU A 130 -2.41 -10.58 -6.18
CA LEU A 130 -1.16 -10.45 -5.46
C LEU A 130 0.02 -10.85 -6.35
N VAL A 131 -0.04 -12.01 -7.01
CA VAL A 131 1.08 -12.54 -7.82
C VAL A 131 1.35 -11.72 -9.08
N ILE A 132 0.33 -11.05 -9.64
CA ILE A 132 0.51 -10.13 -10.78
C ILE A 132 0.91 -8.71 -10.36
N GLY A 133 1.07 -8.45 -9.05
CA GLY A 133 1.65 -7.22 -8.54
C GLY A 133 0.67 -6.16 -8.03
N LEU A 134 -0.57 -6.50 -7.67
CA LEU A 134 -1.49 -5.58 -6.97
C LEU A 134 -1.09 -5.45 -5.49
N ALA A 135 0.11 -4.90 -5.29
CA ALA A 135 0.77 -4.76 -4.01
C ALA A 135 1.75 -3.59 -4.00
N SER A 136 2.00 -3.08 -2.80
CA SER A 136 3.10 -2.16 -2.49
C SER A 136 3.49 -2.35 -1.02
N VAL A 137 4.39 -1.51 -0.53
CA VAL A 137 4.93 -1.56 0.83
C VAL A 137 4.95 -0.16 1.40
N LEU A 138 4.45 -0.03 2.64
CA LEU A 138 4.62 1.17 3.45
C LEU A 138 5.82 0.97 4.37
N ILE A 139 6.79 1.86 4.30
CA ILE A 139 7.89 1.93 5.27
C ILE A 139 7.56 3.05 6.24
N VAL A 140 7.35 2.70 7.51
CA VAL A 140 7.21 3.68 8.58
C VAL A 140 8.56 3.84 9.26
N GLU A 141 9.11 5.04 9.12
CA GLU A 141 10.41 5.40 9.68
C GLU A 141 10.45 5.28 11.20
N ASP A 142 11.67 5.17 11.72
CA ASP A 142 11.96 5.29 13.15
C ASP A 142 11.48 6.65 13.71
N GLY A 143 11.06 6.63 14.98
CA GLY A 143 10.81 7.83 15.76
C GLY A 143 12.07 8.43 16.39
N GLY A 144 11.88 9.25 17.43
CA GLY A 144 12.97 9.97 18.10
C GLY A 144 13.68 9.21 19.23
N THR A 145 13.18 8.04 19.64
CA THR A 145 13.71 7.25 20.75
C THR A 145 13.98 5.80 20.34
N SER A 146 14.82 5.10 21.11
CA SER A 146 15.09 3.67 20.92
C SER A 146 13.83 2.80 20.97
N SER A 147 12.83 3.17 21.79
CA SER A 147 11.53 2.47 21.86
C SER A 147 10.67 2.67 20.61
N THR A 148 10.90 3.76 19.88
CA THR A 148 10.23 4.10 18.62
C THR A 148 11.04 3.75 17.37
N SER A 149 12.18 3.08 17.54
CA SER A 149 13.02 2.58 16.45
C SER A 149 12.84 1.08 16.23
N LEU A 150 13.18 0.60 15.04
CA LEU A 150 13.30 -0.84 14.78
C LEU A 150 14.35 -1.47 15.70
N PRO A 151 14.04 -2.59 16.38
CA PRO A 151 15.05 -3.35 17.10
C PRO A 151 16.02 -4.01 16.11
N LYS A 152 17.19 -4.40 16.61
CA LYS A 152 18.12 -5.21 15.82
C LYS A 152 17.42 -6.51 15.36
N PRO A 153 17.67 -6.97 14.12
CA PRO A 153 17.18 -8.28 13.69
C PRO A 153 17.59 -9.39 14.67
N PRO A 154 16.71 -10.37 14.94
CA PRO A 154 17.08 -11.57 15.69
C PRO A 154 18.29 -12.27 15.08
N LYS A 155 19.12 -12.91 15.91
CA LYS A 155 20.36 -13.59 15.43
C LYS A 155 20.08 -14.75 14.47
N ASP A 156 18.90 -15.33 14.56
CA ASP A 156 18.39 -16.45 13.79
C ASP A 156 17.45 -16.00 12.65
N TYR A 157 17.45 -14.70 12.30
CA TYR A 157 16.63 -14.20 11.20
C TYR A 157 16.97 -14.94 9.90
N PRO A 158 15.98 -15.54 9.19
CA PRO A 158 16.26 -16.26 7.97
C PRO A 158 16.83 -15.31 6.90
N HIS A 159 18.04 -15.58 6.45
CA HIS A 159 18.60 -14.88 5.30
C HIS A 159 18.13 -15.58 4.02
N ALA A 160 17.76 -14.79 3.02
CA ALA A 160 17.51 -15.34 1.69
C ALA A 160 18.79 -16.04 1.22
N SER A 161 18.72 -17.32 0.87
CA SER A 161 19.82 -17.99 0.19
C SER A 161 20.05 -17.30 -1.15
N GLN A 162 21.31 -16.96 -1.43
CA GLN A 162 21.74 -16.53 -2.75
C GLN A 162 21.68 -17.74 -3.70
N HIS A 163 20.48 -18.15 -4.09
CA HIS A 163 20.29 -19.06 -5.21
C HIS A 163 19.72 -18.24 -6.36
N ILE A 164 20.66 -17.68 -7.12
CA ILE A 164 20.47 -17.28 -8.51
C ILE A 164 20.46 -18.57 -9.33
#